data_AF-A0A2W6TSV5-F1
#
_entry.id   AF-A0A2W6TSV5-F1
#
_cell.length_a   1.000
_cell.length_b   1.000
_cell.length_c   1.000
_cell.angle_alpha   90.00
_cell.angle_beta   90.00
_cell.angle_gamma   90.00
#
_symmetry.space_group_name_H-M   'P 1'
#
loop_
_entity.id
_entity.type
_entity.pdbx_description
1 polymer ?
#
loop_
_entity_poly.entity_id
_entity_poly.type
_entity_poly.pdbx_seq_one_letter_code
_entity_poly.pdbx_strand_id
1 'polypeptide(L)' 'MKKIIIIGSIVFSGLAFAQHSDNPYIYDEPSQTSEVEKSPGEPGDPSAPIDEQIPFLMIAAIGMAIVFAKRKKSVDSF' A
#
# COMPACT_ATOMS: atom_id res chain seq x y z
N MET A 1 7.14 -19.77 17.65
CA MET A 1 6.88 -20.26 16.28
C MET A 1 5.43 -20.11 15.86
N LYS A 2 4.44 -20.65 16.59
CA LYS A 2 3.00 -20.51 16.25
C LYS A 2 2.52 -19.06 16.02
N LYS A 3 3.01 -18.09 16.81
CA LYS A 3 2.69 -16.65 16.64
C LYS A 3 3.21 -16.06 15.33
N ILE A 4 4.35 -16.53 14.82
CA ILE A 4 4.95 -16.04 13.57
C ILE A 4 4.16 -16.55 12.38
N ILE A 5 3.69 -17.80 12.44
CA ILE A 5 2.84 -18.41 11.41
C ILE A 5 1.53 -17.63 11.26
N ILE A 6 0.89 -17.27 12.39
CA ILE A 6 -0.39 -16.52 12.39
C ILE A 6 -0.20 -15.10 11.81
N ILE A 7 0.87 -14.40 12.20
CA ILE A 7 1.16 -13.06 11.67
C ILE A 7 1.49 -13.14 10.19
N GLY A 8 2.30 -14.12 9.79
CA GLY A 8 2.62 -14.38 8.39
C GLY A 8 1.36 -14.64 7.56
N SER A 9 0.46 -15.51 8.03
CA SER A 9 -0.78 -15.81 7.30
C SER A 9 -1.66 -14.58 7.13
N ILE A 10 -1.80 -13.72 8.15
CA ILE A 10 -2.60 -12.49 8.04
C ILE A 10 -2.00 -11.52 7.02
N VAL A 11 -0.67 -11.34 7.04
CA VAL A 11 0.03 -10.45 6.09
C VAL A 11 -0.05 -10.97 4.65
N PHE A 12 0.20 -12.27 4.44
CA PHE A 12 0.10 -12.88 3.11
C PHE A 12 -1.32 -12.88 2.56
N SER A 13 -2.33 -13.16 3.41
CA SER A 13 -3.72 -13.03 3.00
C SER A 13 -4.07 -11.58 2.65
N GLY A 14 -3.65 -10.60 3.45
CA GLY A 14 -3.87 -9.18 3.15
C GLY A 14 -3.26 -8.73 1.83
N LEU A 15 -2.05 -9.19 1.50
CA LEU A 15 -1.40 -8.91 0.22
C LEU A 15 -2.12 -9.57 -0.96
N ALA A 16 -2.56 -10.83 -0.81
CA ALA A 16 -3.30 -11.53 -1.86
C ALA A 16 -4.66 -10.86 -2.16
N PHE A 17 -5.37 -10.37 -1.14
CA PHE A 17 -6.61 -9.62 -1.32
C PHE A 17 -6.39 -8.20 -1.85
N ALA A 18 -5.28 -7.53 -1.50
CA ALA A 18 -4.95 -6.21 -2.04
C ALA A 18 -4.63 -6.23 -3.54
N GLN A 19 -4.26 -7.40 -4.10
CA GLN A 19 -4.09 -7.57 -5.55
C GLN A 19 -5.44 -7.69 -6.29
N HIS A 20 -6.52 -8.01 -5.60
CA HIS A 20 -7.86 -8.07 -6.20
C HIS A 20 -8.58 -6.74 -5.97
N SER A 21 -8.60 -5.91 -7.00
CA SER A 21 -9.38 -4.68 -6.97
C SER A 21 -10.87 -5.01 -7.14
N ASP A 22 -11.62 -5.01 -6.03
CA ASP A 22 -13.09 -5.01 -6.05
C ASP A 22 -13.68 -3.67 -6.52
N ASN A 23 -12.83 -2.73 -6.95
CA ASN A 23 -13.26 -1.46 -7.53
C ASN A 23 -13.56 -1.65 -9.03
N PRO A 24 -14.83 -1.52 -9.45
CA PRO A 24 -15.22 -1.64 -10.86
C PRO A 24 -14.61 -0.55 -11.76
N TYR A 25 -13.96 0.46 -11.18
CA TYR A 25 -13.35 1.57 -11.91
C TYR A 25 -11.84 1.42 -12.15
N ILE A 26 -11.19 0.32 -11.76
CA ILE A 26 -9.72 0.21 -11.80
C ILE A 26 -9.17 -0.48 -13.06
N TYR A 27 -9.96 -1.23 -13.85
CA TYR A 27 -9.46 -1.80 -15.12
C TYR A 27 -10.54 -1.92 -16.19
N ASP A 28 -11.01 -0.79 -16.69
CA ASP A 28 -11.13 -0.64 -18.14
C ASP A 28 -10.13 0.47 -18.46
N GLU A 29 -9.02 0.20 -19.15
CA GLU A 29 -8.34 1.30 -19.83
C GLU A 29 -9.35 1.82 -20.86
N PRO A 30 -9.97 3.00 -20.68
CA PRO A 30 -10.73 3.55 -21.77
C PRO A 30 -9.67 3.95 -22.79
N SER A 31 -9.73 3.35 -23.97
CA SER A 31 -9.18 3.94 -25.18
C SER A 31 -9.40 5.44 -25.11
N GLN A 32 -8.30 6.19 -25.07
CA GLN A 32 -8.23 7.65 -24.98
C GLN A 32 -9.52 8.31 -25.49
N THR A 33 -10.43 8.61 -24.58
CA THR A 33 -11.59 9.45 -24.89
C THR A 33 -11.45 10.66 -24.01
N SER A 34 -10.95 11.69 -24.66
CA SER A 34 -10.71 13.04 -24.18
C SER A 34 -11.92 13.56 -23.38
N GLU A 35 -11.62 14.26 -22.29
CA GLU A 35 -12.46 15.30 -21.70
C GLU A 35 -13.70 14.82 -20.92
N VAL A 36 -13.48 14.36 -19.67
CA VAL A 36 -14.50 14.44 -18.62
C VAL A 36 -14.54 15.88 -18.13
N GLU A 37 -15.64 16.58 -18.41
CA GLU A 37 -15.89 17.95 -18.01
C GLU A 37 -15.88 18.06 -16.47
N LYS A 38 -14.85 18.73 -15.93
CA LYS A 38 -14.59 18.85 -14.49
C LYS A 38 -15.74 19.60 -13.82
N SER A 39 -16.49 18.94 -12.94
CA SER A 39 -17.61 19.57 -12.23
C SER A 39 -17.08 20.66 -11.27
N PRO A 40 -17.66 21.87 -11.22
CA PRO A 40 -17.18 22.92 -10.32
C PRO A 40 -17.37 22.48 -8.86
N GLY A 41 -16.25 22.17 -8.18
CA GLY A 41 -16.25 21.77 -6.77
C GLY A 41 -15.72 20.36 -6.50
N GLU A 42 -15.42 19.57 -7.51
CA GLU A 42 -14.69 18.31 -7.31
C GLU A 42 -13.25 18.59 -6.91
N PRO A 43 -12.73 17.91 -5.86
CA PRO A 43 -11.29 17.88 -5.62
C PRO A 43 -10.63 17.46 -6.92
N GLY A 44 -9.74 18.31 -7.44
CA GLY A 44 -9.01 17.96 -8.65
C GLY A 44 -8.30 16.62 -8.45
N ASP A 45 -8.24 15.82 -9.51
CA ASP A 45 -7.45 14.60 -9.48
C ASP A 45 -6.08 14.86 -8.87
N PRO A 46 -5.61 13.97 -7.98
CA PRO A 46 -4.30 14.12 -7.37
C PRO A 46 -3.26 14.29 -8.47
N SER A 47 -2.41 15.32 -8.34
CA SER A 47 -1.46 15.69 -9.38
C SER A 47 -0.40 14.61 -9.68
N ALA A 48 -0.31 13.57 -8.84
CA ALA A 48 0.58 12.44 -9.02
C ALA A 48 -0.17 11.12 -8.69
N PRO A 49 -0.05 10.09 -9.55
CA PRO A 49 -0.53 8.74 -9.24
C PRO A 49 0.11 8.20 -7.95
N ILE A 50 -0.65 7.41 -7.18
CA ILE A 50 -0.14 6.73 -5.98
C ILE A 50 1.03 5.80 -6.31
N ASP A 51 1.05 5.22 -7.52
CA ASP A 51 2.07 4.28 -7.97
C ASP A 51 3.48 4.87 -7.90
N GLU A 52 3.64 6.17 -8.12
CA GLU A 52 4.92 6.88 -8.01
C GLU A 52 5.43 6.96 -6.56
N GLN A 53 4.53 6.86 -5.58
CA GLN A 53 4.84 6.96 -4.15
C GLN A 53 5.07 5.59 -3.51
N ILE A 54 4.63 4.49 -4.16
CA ILE A 54 4.80 3.11 -3.66
C ILE A 54 6.27 2.79 -3.34
N PRO A 55 7.28 3.10 -4.19
CA PRO A 55 8.67 2.79 -3.89
C PRO A 55 9.17 3.50 -2.61
N PHE A 56 8.78 4.76 -2.44
CA PHE A 56 9.17 5.54 -1.26
C PHE A 56 8.52 5.00 0.02
N LEU A 57 7.23 4.67 -0.04
CA LEU A 57 6.49 4.08 1.08
C LEU A 57 7.07 2.71 1.47
N MET A 58 7.48 1.90 0.50
CA MET A 58 8.13 0.61 0.74
C MET A 58 9.46 0.78 1.50
N ILE A 59 10.29 1.74 1.09
CA ILE A 59 11.55 2.06 1.79
C ILE A 59 11.28 2.51 3.23
N ALA A 60 10.29 3.38 3.44
CA ALA A 60 9.91 3.85 4.77
C ALA A 60 9.44 2.70 5.67
N ALA A 61 8.61 1.79 5.15
CA ALA A 61 8.12 0.62 5.87
C ALA A 61 9.27 -0.32 6.29
N ILE A 62 10.21 -0.61 5.38
CA ILE A 62 11.39 -1.43 5.67
C ILE A 62 12.25 -0.77 6.75
N GLY A 63 12.48 0.55 6.65
CA GLY A 63 13.23 1.32 7.65
C GLY A 63 12.62 1.20 9.05
N MET A 64 11.30 1.39 9.16
CA MET A 64 10.58 1.23 10.43
C MET A 64 10.68 -0.20 10.98
N ALA A 65 10.53 -1.22 10.13
CA ALA A 65 10.64 -2.61 10.53
C ALA A 65 12.02 -2.94 11.11
N ILE A 66 13.10 -2.46 10.48
CA ILE A 66 14.48 -2.65 10.96
C ILE A 66 14.69 -1.93 12.30
N VAL A 67 14.26 -0.68 12.44
CA VAL A 67 14.40 0.08 13.69
C VAL A 67 13.66 -0.63 14.83
N PHE A 68 12.43 -1.08 14.57
CA PHE A 68 11.64 -1.81 15.56
C PHE A 68 12.31 -3.14 15.97
N ALA A 69 12.82 -3.91 15.01
CA ALA A 69 13.52 -5.16 15.29
C ALA A 69 14.79 -4.95 16.13
N LYS A 70 15.56 -3.89 15.85
CA LYS A 70 16.75 -3.53 16.63
C LYS A 70 16.40 -3.11 18.06
N ARG A 71 15.33 -2.33 18.24
CA ARG A 71 14.86 -1.92 19.58
C ARG A 71 14.41 -3.12 20.41
N LYS A 72 13.67 -4.07 19.81
CA LYS A 72 13.23 -5.28 20.51
C LYS A 72 14.42 -6.12 21.02
N LYS A 73 15.45 -6.32 20.19
CA LYS A 73 16.66 -7.06 20.57
C LYS A 73 17.41 -6.42 21.75
N SER A 74 17.38 -5.10 21.86
CA SER A 74 17.97 -4.35 22.98
C SER A 74 17.15 -4.44 24.27
N VAL A 75 15.84 -4.66 24.18
CA VAL A 75 14.96 -4.79 25.34
C VAL A 75 14.99 -6.21 25.90
N ASP A 76 15.12 -7.22 25.03
CA ASP A 76 15.21 -8.64 25.43
C ASP A 76 16.60 -9.04 26.01
N SER A 77 17.58 -8.13 26.08
CA SER A 77 18.95 -8.39 26.58
C SER A 77 19.24 -7.79 27.97
N PHE A 78 18.21 -7.41 28.72
CA PHE A 78 18.31 -6.97 30.12
C PHE A 78 17.55 -7.93 31.02
#